data_AF-A0A4V3JAQ6-F1
#
_entry.id   AF-A0A4V3JAQ6-F1
#
_cell.length_a   1.000
_cell.length_b   1.000
_cell.length_c   1.000
_cell.angle_alpha   90.00
_cell.angle_beta   90.00
_cell.angle_gamma   90.00
#
_symmetry.space_group_name_H-M   'P 1'
#
loop_
_entity.id
_entity.type
_entity.pdbx_description
1 polymer ?
#
loop_
_entity_poly.entity_id
_entity_poly.type
_entity_poly.pdbx_seq_one_letter_code
_entity_poly.pdbx_strand_id
1 'polypeptide(L)'
;MKVYSAERVPNSTDYNLYITEGNSKTRLILSEPSLPGYNELSINDKVLKSLAYSILLNYTQDREFANRNTNRFINFLSDIVHRDSWFFLANRVEQFIKDVESFGVEISYDF
;
A
#
# COMPACT_ATOMS: atom_id res chain seq x y z
N MET A 1 4.86 3.74 17.82
CA MET A 1 3.86 4.10 16.79
C MET A 1 4.56 4.09 15.44
N LYS A 2 4.04 3.32 14.49
CA LYS A 2 4.60 3.18 13.13
C LYS A 2 3.82 4.10 12.18
N VAL A 3 4.54 4.85 11.36
CA VAL A 3 3.96 5.79 10.38
C VAL A 3 4.56 5.50 9.02
N TYR A 4 3.71 5.39 8.01
CA TYR A 4 4.14 5.42 6.61
C TYR A 4 4.01 6.84 6.09
N SER A 5 5.01 7.31 5.35
CA SER A 5 4.96 8.61 4.69
C SER A 5 5.60 8.51 3.32
N ALA A 6 5.06 9.22 2.33
CA ALA A 6 5.74 9.36 1.06
C ALA A 6 5.81 10.83 0.61
N GLU A 7 6.88 11.12 -0.11
CA GLU A 7 7.16 12.43 -0.68
C GLU A 7 7.57 12.26 -2.14
N ARG A 8 6.95 13.03 -3.04
CA ARG A 8 7.23 13.00 -4.47
C ARG A 8 8.64 13.50 -4.72
N VAL A 9 9.37 12.80 -5.57
CA VAL A 9 10.69 13.24 -6.01
C VAL A 9 10.51 14.46 -6.94
N PRO A 10 11.19 15.60 -6.68
CA PRO A 10 11.05 16.78 -7.51
C PRO A 10 11.30 16.49 -9.00
N ASN A 11 10.43 16.99 -9.87
CA ASN A 11 10.47 16.78 -11.32
C ASN A 11 10.41 15.31 -11.77
N SER A 12 9.98 14.39 -10.91
CA SER A 12 9.78 12.98 -11.23
C SER A 12 8.35 12.52 -10.90
N THR A 13 7.98 11.37 -11.47
CA THR A 13 6.76 10.64 -11.09
C THR A 13 6.93 9.75 -9.86
N ASP A 14 8.19 9.56 -9.42
CA ASP A 14 8.56 8.70 -8.31
C ASP A 14 8.25 9.30 -6.94
N TYR A 15 8.21 8.42 -5.94
CA TYR A 15 8.06 8.77 -4.54
C TYR A 15 9.16 8.14 -3.69
N ASN A 16 9.60 8.88 -2.69
CA ASN A 16 10.35 8.33 -1.57
C ASN A 16 9.36 7.83 -0.53
N LEU A 17 9.29 6.52 -0.30
CA LEU A 17 8.49 5.93 0.77
C LEU A 17 9.36 5.75 2.02
N TYR A 18 8.84 6.18 3.17
CA TYR A 18 9.51 6.07 4.46
C TYR A 18 8.61 5.37 5.48
N ILE A 19 9.27 4.69 6.41
CA ILE A 19 8.69 4.24 7.67
C ILE A 19 9.34 5.03 8.79
N THR A 20 8.51 5.53 9.70
CA THR A 20 8.99 6.09 10.98
C THR A 20 8.49 5.22 12.13
N GLU A 21 9.41 4.72 12.95
CA GLU A 21 9.12 3.93 14.15
C GLU A 21 9.92 4.52 15.34
N GLY A 22 9.20 5.16 16.26
CA GLY A 22 9.84 5.93 17.35
C GLY A 22 10.67 7.08 16.77
N ASN A 23 11.98 7.05 17.00
CA ASN A 23 12.93 8.07 16.49
C ASN A 23 13.66 7.63 15.22
N SER A 24 13.37 6.45 14.68
CA SER A 24 14.01 5.93 13.46
C SER A 24 13.15 6.21 12.24
N LYS A 25 13.74 6.81 11.20
CA LYS A 25 13.11 7.00 9.88
C LYS A 25 13.94 6.26 8.83
N THR A 26 13.33 5.29 8.15
CA THR A 26 13.98 4.44 7.15
C THR A 26 13.28 4.59 5.80
N ARG A 27 14.04 4.81 4.73
CA ARG A 27 13.51 4.79 3.36
C ARG A 27 13.34 3.34 2.91
N LEU A 28 12.17 3.01 2.37
CA LEU A 28 11.91 1.72 1.76
C LEU A 28 12.32 1.70 0.29
N ILE A 29 12.77 0.54 -0.16
CA ILE A 29 12.91 0.23 -1.57
C ILE A 29 11.53 -0.18 -2.08
N LEU A 30 11.04 0.51 -3.11
CA LEU A 30 9.79 0.13 -3.74
C LEU A 30 9.97 -1.18 -4.49
N SER A 31 9.10 -2.12 -4.20
CA SER A 31 8.99 -3.39 -4.90
C SER A 31 7.84 -3.34 -5.89
N GLU A 32 8.03 -3.93 -7.06
CA GLU A 32 6.96 -4.05 -8.05
C GLU A 32 6.06 -5.26 -7.72
N PRO A 33 4.73 -5.10 -7.78
CA PRO A 33 3.81 -6.20 -7.58
C PRO A 33 3.73 -7.09 -8.83
N SER A 34 3.51 -8.38 -8.63
CA SER A 34 3.23 -9.32 -9.72
C SER A 34 1.73 -9.34 -10.03
N LEU A 35 1.26 -8.30 -10.74
CA LEU A 35 -0.15 -8.15 -11.13
C LEU A 35 -0.33 -8.38 -12.64
N PRO A 36 -1.42 -9.03 -13.07
CA PRO A 36 -1.81 -9.05 -14.47
C PRO A 36 -1.97 -7.64 -15.01
N GLY A 37 -1.41 -7.35 -16.19
CA GLY A 37 -1.52 -6.05 -16.83
C GLY A 37 -0.64 -4.96 -16.22
N TYR A 38 0.26 -5.28 -15.27
CA TYR A 38 1.10 -4.28 -14.59
C TYR A 38 2.04 -3.55 -15.56
N ASN A 39 2.60 -4.27 -16.53
CA ASN A 39 3.60 -3.72 -17.44
C ASN A 39 3.02 -2.74 -18.46
N GLU A 40 1.72 -2.86 -18.72
CA GLU A 40 0.92 -2.07 -19.65
C GLU A 40 0.41 -0.76 -19.02
N LEU A 41 0.54 -0.62 -17.70
CA LEU A 41 0.10 0.58 -16.98
C LEU A 41 0.96 1.80 -17.29
N SER A 42 0.36 2.98 -17.11
CA SER A 42 1.09 4.24 -17.11
C SER A 42 2.13 4.26 -16.00
N ILE A 43 3.20 5.05 -16.17
CA ILE A 43 4.27 5.17 -15.17
C ILE A 43 3.71 5.61 -13.80
N ASN A 44 2.77 6.56 -13.80
CA ASN A 44 2.12 7.01 -12.56
C ASN A 44 1.39 5.86 -11.85
N ASP A 45 0.62 5.06 -12.59
CA ASP A 45 -0.13 3.93 -12.01
C ASP A 45 0.80 2.84 -11.47
N LYS A 46 1.92 2.58 -12.17
CA LYS A 46 2.96 1.65 -11.70
C LYS A 46 3.54 2.09 -10.37
N VAL A 47 3.89 3.37 -10.24
CA VAL A 47 4.45 3.94 -9.00
C VAL A 47 3.43 3.84 -7.86
N LEU A 48 2.17 4.22 -8.09
CA LEU A 48 1.13 4.15 -7.05
C LEU A 48 0.87 2.70 -6.60
N LYS A 49 0.84 1.75 -7.53
CA LYS A 49 0.70 0.32 -7.20
C LYS A 49 1.92 -0.21 -6.46
N SER A 50 3.13 0.19 -6.85
CA SER A 50 4.36 -0.16 -6.15
C SER A 50 4.40 0.39 -4.73
N LEU A 51 3.92 1.62 -4.50
CA LEU A 51 3.76 2.19 -3.16
C LEU A 51 2.80 1.34 -2.32
N ALA A 52 1.59 1.10 -2.83
CA ALA A 52 0.58 0.31 -2.13
C ALA A 52 1.08 -1.11 -1.81
N TYR A 53 1.68 -1.78 -2.79
CA TYR A 53 2.28 -3.11 -2.62
C TYR A 53 3.40 -3.11 -1.58
N SER A 54 4.34 -2.16 -1.66
CA SER A 54 5.48 -2.10 -0.76
C SER A 54 5.07 -1.87 0.69
N ILE A 55 4.01 -1.08 0.91
CA ILE A 55 3.43 -0.88 2.25
C ILE A 55 2.83 -2.19 2.77
N LEU A 56 1.98 -2.85 1.97
CA LEU A 56 1.36 -4.12 2.36
C LEU A 56 2.43 -5.18 2.64
N LEU A 57 3.38 -5.36 1.72
CA LEU A 57 4.47 -6.32 1.87
C LEU A 57 5.31 -6.02 3.11
N ASN A 58 5.64 -4.75 3.36
CA ASN A 58 6.38 -4.38 4.56
C ASN A 58 5.59 -4.64 5.85
N TYR A 59 4.27 -4.42 5.83
CA TYR A 59 3.44 -4.59 7.00
C TYR A 59 3.16 -6.06 7.32
N THR A 60 2.77 -6.84 6.31
CA THR A 60 2.32 -8.23 6.47
C THR A 60 3.46 -9.24 6.34
N GLN A 61 4.57 -8.85 5.70
CA GLN A 61 5.65 -9.77 5.30
C GLN A 61 5.16 -10.92 4.39
N ASP A 62 3.99 -10.74 3.76
CA ASP A 62 3.34 -11.73 2.91
C ASP A 62 3.16 -11.19 1.49
N ARG A 63 3.92 -11.77 0.55
CA ARG A 63 3.89 -11.39 -0.86
C ARG A 63 2.57 -11.75 -1.53
N GLU A 64 1.96 -12.87 -1.18
CA GLU A 64 0.70 -13.32 -1.79
C GLU A 64 -0.44 -12.41 -1.36
N PHE A 65 -0.52 -12.12 -0.05
CA PHE A 65 -1.49 -11.15 0.46
C PHE A 65 -1.31 -9.78 -0.18
N ALA A 66 -0.08 -9.28 -0.25
CA ALA A 66 0.21 -7.97 -0.83
C ALA A 66 -0.20 -7.91 -2.31
N ASN A 67 0.15 -8.92 -3.12
CA ASN A 67 -0.25 -8.98 -4.54
C ASN A 67 -1.77 -9.00 -4.68
N ARG A 68 -2.45 -9.91 -3.98
CA ARG A 68 -3.92 -10.07 -4.06
C ARG A 68 -4.67 -8.78 -3.68
N ASN A 69 -4.12 -8.00 -2.75
CA ASN A 69 -4.82 -6.86 -2.16
C ASN A 69 -4.33 -5.48 -2.60
N THR A 70 -3.26 -5.39 -3.42
CA THR A 70 -2.68 -4.10 -3.87
C THR A 70 -3.73 -3.18 -4.50
N ASN A 71 -4.57 -3.70 -5.39
CA ASN A 71 -5.60 -2.92 -6.08
C ASN A 71 -6.73 -2.43 -5.15
N ARG A 72 -7.06 -3.20 -4.10
CA ARG A 72 -8.03 -2.77 -3.10
C ARG A 72 -7.42 -1.72 -2.16
N PHE A 73 -6.16 -1.92 -1.79
CA PHE A 73 -5.46 -1.04 -0.87
C PHE A 73 -5.17 0.34 -1.46
N ILE A 74 -4.77 0.42 -2.75
CA ILE A 74 -4.60 1.73 -3.42
C ILE A 74 -5.91 2.52 -3.42
N ASN A 75 -7.06 1.87 -3.66
CA ASN A 75 -8.37 2.52 -3.60
C ASN A 75 -8.71 2.97 -2.17
N PHE A 76 -8.36 2.15 -1.17
CA PHE A 76 -8.53 2.49 0.24
C PHE A 76 -7.68 3.70 0.67
N LEU A 77 -6.57 3.99 0.01
CA LEU A 77 -5.72 5.17 0.24
C LEU A 77 -6.01 6.34 -0.72
N SER A 78 -7.09 6.30 -1.49
CA SER A 78 -7.40 7.27 -2.55
C SER A 78 -7.50 8.73 -2.06
N ASP A 79 -7.85 8.94 -0.79
CA ASP A 79 -7.92 10.24 -0.10
C ASP A 79 -6.56 10.95 0.06
N ILE A 80 -5.45 10.19 0.05
CA ILE A 80 -4.10 10.72 0.30
C ILE A 80 -3.07 10.40 -0.78
N VAL A 81 -3.18 9.26 -1.47
CA VAL A 81 -2.09 8.75 -2.31
C VAL A 81 -1.79 9.62 -3.55
N HIS A 82 -2.73 10.47 -3.95
CA HIS A 82 -2.61 11.40 -5.08
C HIS A 82 -1.89 12.71 -4.73
N ARG A 83 -1.57 12.95 -3.45
CA ARG A 83 -0.87 14.15 -3.00
C ARG A 83 0.63 13.99 -3.19
N ASP A 84 1.33 15.08 -3.48
CA ASP A 84 2.81 15.08 -3.58
C ASP A 84 3.48 14.72 -2.25
N SER A 85 2.80 14.87 -1.12
CA SER A 85 3.28 14.43 0.18
C SER A 85 2.13 13.96 1.05
N TRP A 86 2.31 12.82 1.70
CA TRP A 86 1.31 12.25 2.59
C TRP A 86 1.94 11.39 3.68
N PHE A 87 1.19 11.18 4.75
CA PHE A 87 1.52 10.22 5.79
C PHE A 87 0.25 9.62 6.38
N PHE A 88 0.37 8.42 6.95
CA PHE A 88 -0.68 7.80 7.74
C PHE A 88 -0.10 6.81 8.75
N LEU A 89 -0.86 6.58 9.82
CA LEU A 89 -0.50 5.64 10.88
C LEU A 89 -0.68 4.19 10.41
N ALA A 90 0.22 3.30 10.79
CA ALA A 90 0.18 1.90 10.36
C ALA A 90 -1.09 1.14 10.79
N ASN A 91 -1.81 1.61 11.82
CA ASN A 91 -3.12 1.07 12.21
C ASN A 91 -4.16 1.16 11.07
N ARG A 92 -3.98 2.07 10.10
CA ARG A 92 -4.83 2.14 8.91
C ARG A 92 -4.63 0.93 7.98
N VAL A 93 -3.43 0.34 7.97
CA VAL A 93 -3.18 -0.95 7.29
C VAL A 93 -3.89 -2.08 8.03
N GLU A 94 -3.84 -2.09 9.36
CA GLU A 94 -4.59 -3.08 10.17
C GLU A 94 -6.10 -3.01 9.92
N GLN A 95 -6.65 -1.79 9.85
CA GLN A 95 -8.06 -1.58 9.52
C GLN A 95 -8.40 -2.18 8.16
N PHE A 96 -7.61 -1.87 7.13
CA PHE A 96 -7.79 -2.45 5.80
C PHE A 96 -7.74 -3.99 5.82
N ILE A 97 -6.80 -4.60 6.54
CA ILE A 97 -6.68 -6.06 6.64
C ILE A 97 -7.96 -6.64 7.27
N LYS A 98 -8.42 -6.06 8.39
CA LYS A 98 -9.66 -6.47 9.05
C LYS A 98 -10.86 -6.36 8.13
N ASP A 99 -10.97 -5.27 7.36
CA ASP A 99 -12.07 -5.10 6.41
C ASP A 99 -12.06 -6.23 5.37
N VAL A 100 -10.91 -6.49 4.74
CA VAL A 100 -10.77 -7.55 3.72
C VAL A 100 -11.05 -8.94 4.27
N GLU A 101 -10.59 -9.24 5.48
CA GLU A 101 -10.84 -10.53 6.14
C GLU A 101 -12.31 -10.67 6.57
N SER A 102 -12.93 -9.60 7.04
CA SER A 102 -14.35 -9.61 7.44
C SER A 102 -15.28 -9.85 6.25
N PHE A 103 -14.95 -9.33 5.06
CA PHE A 103 -15.66 -9.65 3.81
C PHE A 103 -15.41 -11.09 3.33
N GLY A 104 -14.38 -11.78 3.83
CA GLY A 104 -14.13 -13.20 3.55
C GLY A 104 -14.98 -14.15 4.40
N VAL A 105 -15.69 -13.63 5.41
CA VAL A 105 -16.59 -14.37 6.30
C VAL A 105 -18.04 -13.98 5.99
N GLU A 106 -18.45 -14.06 4.73
CA GLU A 106 -19.88 -14.10 4.41
C GLU A 106 -20.44 -15.48 4.79
N ILE A 107 -21.02 -15.50 5.99
CA ILE A 107 -21.96 -16.44 6.60
C ILE A 107 -22.48 -17.51 5.61
N SER A 108 -22.02 -18.76 5.77
CA SER A 108 -22.72 -19.92 5.24
C SER A 108 -24.05 -20.05 6.00
N TYR A 109 -25.14 -19.60 5.39
CA TYR A 109 -26.47 -20.04 5.81
C TYR A 109 -26.65 -21.47 5.28
N ASP A 110 -26.43 -22.46 6.14
CA ASP A 110 -27.00 -23.78 5.94
C ASP A 110 -28.51 -23.66 6.21
N PHE A 111 -29.31 -23.66 5.14
CA PHE A 111 -30.75 -23.92 5.17
C PHE A 111 -31.04 -25.34 4.70
#